data_AF-A0A948Q642-F1
#
_entry.id   AF-A0A948Q642-F1
#
_cell.length_a   1.000
_cell.length_b   1.000
_cell.length_c   1.000
_cell.angle_alpha   90.00
_cell.angle_beta   90.00
_cell.angle_gamma   90.00
#
_symmetry.space_group_name_H-M   'P 1'
#
loop_
_entity.id
_entity.type
_entity.pdbx_description
1 polymer ?
#
loop_
_entity_poly.entity_id
_entity_poly.type
_entity_poly.pdbx_seq_one_letter_code
_entity_poly.pdbx_strand_id
1 'polypeptide(L)' 'MPASPILPVFQPGQPAAAAHAALKQSVRVMDQARHCAVLWFADIMARGLYRDLGFASIQIYAQKELGFSKTKT' A
#
# COMPACT_ATOMS: atom_id res chain seq x y z
N MET A 1 -1.00 -18.10 -5.33
CA MET A 1 -1.65 -16.77 -5.24
C MET A 1 -1.63 -16.37 -3.78
N PRO A 2 -0.98 -15.27 -3.35
CA PRO A 2 -1.06 -14.88 -1.95
C PRO A 2 -2.52 -14.54 -1.64
N ALA A 3 -3.08 -15.19 -0.62
CA ALA A 3 -4.42 -14.91 -0.14
C ALA A 3 -4.49 -13.44 0.28
N SER A 4 -5.30 -12.62 -0.39
CA SER A 4 -5.50 -11.23 0.02
C SER A 4 -6.02 -11.22 1.46
N PRO A 5 -5.29 -10.62 2.40
CA PRO A 5 -5.73 -10.60 3.78
C PRO A 5 -6.98 -9.73 3.87
N ILE A 6 -8.09 -10.33 4.31
CA ILE A 6 -9.39 -9.66 4.44
C ILE A 6 -9.26 -8.59 5.52
N LEU A 7 -9.46 -7.32 5.15
CA LEU A 7 -9.48 -6.21 6.09
C LEU A 7 -10.79 -6.29 6.89
N PRO A 8 -10.75 -6.41 8.22
CA PRO A 8 -11.98 -6.41 9.01
C PRO A 8 -12.67 -5.06 8.88
N VAL A 9 -13.98 -5.08 8.64
CA VAL A 9 -14.82 -3.88 8.60
C VAL A 9 -14.96 -3.33 10.01
N PHE A 10 -14.78 -2.01 10.17
CA PHE A 10 -14.98 -1.35 11.45
C PHE A 10 -16.42 -1.51 11.93
N GLN A 11 -16.59 -1.98 13.17
CA GLN A 11 -17.88 -2.10 13.83
C GLN A 11 -17.79 -1.48 15.23
N PRO A 12 -18.55 -0.42 15.53
CA PRO A 12 -18.57 0.18 16.86
C PRO A 12 -19.26 -0.75 17.88
N GLY A 13 -18.88 -0.65 19.15
CA GLY A 13 -19.51 -1.40 20.25
C GLY A 13 -19.08 -2.87 20.39
N GLN A 14 -18.03 -3.29 19.67
CA GLN A 14 -17.48 -4.64 19.79
C GLN A 14 -16.82 -4.86 21.16
N PRO A 15 -16.86 -6.09 21.72
CA PRO A 15 -16.11 -6.45 22.91
C PRO A 15 -14.61 -6.19 22.74
N ALA A 16 -13.91 -5.85 23.84
CA ALA A 16 -12.49 -5.47 23.81
C ALA A 16 -11.60 -6.50 23.09
N ALA A 17 -11.85 -7.80 23.29
CA ALA A 17 -11.10 -8.88 22.63
C ALA A 17 -11.32 -8.89 21.10
N ALA A 18 -12.55 -8.68 20.65
CA ALA A 18 -12.89 -8.64 19.22
C ALA A 18 -12.33 -7.38 18.55
N ALA A 19 -12.47 -6.22 19.20
CA ALA A 19 -11.89 -4.96 18.74
C ALA A 19 -10.35 -5.04 18.64
N HIS A 20 -9.69 -5.64 19.64
CA HIS A 20 -8.24 -5.83 19.64
C HIS A 20 -7.77 -6.78 18.53
N ALA A 21 -8.49 -7.88 18.30
CA ALA A 21 -8.20 -8.82 17.23
C ALA A 21 -8.36 -8.17 15.84
N ALA A 22 -9.45 -7.42 15.64
CA ALA A 22 -9.69 -6.66 14.41
C ALA A 22 -8.59 -5.62 14.16
N LEU A 23 -8.18 -4.88 15.20
CA LEU A 23 -7.09 -3.91 15.10
C LEU A 23 -5.76 -4.58 14.72
N LYS A 24 -5.37 -5.66 15.40
CA LYS A 24 -4.14 -6.41 15.06
C LYS A 24 -4.15 -6.92 13.63
N GLN A 25 -5.30 -7.39 13.15
CA GLN A 25 -5.44 -7.84 11.78
C GLN A 25 -5.29 -6.67 10.79
N SER A 26 -5.95 -5.54 11.02
CA SER A 26 -5.81 -4.35 10.18
C SER A 26 -4.37 -3.84 10.11
N VAL A 27 -3.65 -3.83 11.23
CA VAL A 27 -2.23 -3.42 11.26
C VAL A 27 -1.37 -4.38 10.44
N ARG A 28 -1.59 -5.70 10.53
CA ARG A 28 -0.88 -6.68 9.70
C ARG A 28 -1.17 -6.53 8.22
N VAL A 29 -2.44 -6.31 7.86
CA VAL A 29 -2.84 -6.06 6.47
C VAL A 29 -2.15 -4.80 5.94
N MET A 30 -2.10 -3.74 6.75
CA MET A 30 -1.43 -2.49 6.38
C MET A 30 0.08 -2.70 6.13
N ASP A 31 0.76 -3.44 7.02
CA ASP A 31 2.18 -3.76 6.85
C ASP A 31 2.44 -4.60 5.60
N GLN A 32 1.62 -5.63 5.38
CA GLN A 32 1.71 -6.46 4.18
C GLN A 32 1.45 -5.66 2.90
N ALA A 33 0.44 -4.79 2.91
CA ALA A 33 0.13 -3.92 1.78
C ALA A 33 1.28 -2.96 1.48
N ARG A 34 1.91 -2.40 2.53
CA ARG A 34 3.11 -1.55 2.39
C ARG A 34 4.27 -2.34 1.79
N HIS A 35 4.54 -3.55 2.28
CA HIS A 35 5.60 -4.40 1.74
C HIS A 35 5.37 -4.73 0.27
N CYS A 36 4.15 -5.17 -0.09
CA CYS A 36 3.77 -5.43 -1.47
C CYS A 36 3.92 -4.19 -2.35
N ALA A 37 3.50 -3.00 -1.88
CA ALA A 37 3.64 -1.77 -2.64
C ALA A 37 5.11 -1.45 -2.98
N VAL A 38 6.03 -1.68 -2.04
CA VAL A 38 7.48 -1.50 -2.29
C VAL A 38 7.99 -2.49 -3.34
N LEU A 39 7.58 -3.76 -3.28
CA LEU A 39 7.97 -4.77 -4.27
C LEU A 39 7.46 -4.42 -5.67
N TRP A 40 6.19 -4.02 -5.78
CA TRP A 40 5.61 -3.59 -7.05
C TRP A 40 6.31 -2.34 -7.60
N PHE A 41 6.61 -1.37 -6.74
CA PHE A 41 7.35 -0.18 -7.15
C PHE A 41 8.76 -0.53 -7.65
N ALA A 42 9.45 -1.46 -6.97
CA ALA A 42 10.74 -1.95 -7.41
C ALA A 42 10.67 -2.67 -8.77
N ASP A 43 9.64 -3.50 -9.01
CA ASP A 43 9.43 -4.16 -10.31
C ASP A 43 9.18 -3.14 -11.44
N ILE A 44 8.33 -2.15 -11.19
CA ILE A 44 8.04 -1.05 -12.13
C ILE A 44 9.30 -0.27 -12.47
N MET A 45 10.15 0.02 -11.49
CA MET A 45 11.44 0.67 -11.71
C MET A 45 12.39 -0.20 -12.53
N ALA A 46 12.58 -1.45 -12.12
CA ALA A 46 13.54 -2.37 -12.73
C ALA A 46 13.20 -2.65 -14.20
N ARG A 47 11.91 -2.75 -14.51
CA ARG A 47 11.41 -3.04 -15.86
C ARG A 47 11.14 -1.78 -16.69
N GLY A 48 11.27 -0.59 -16.10
CA GLY A 48 11.02 0.66 -16.81
C GLY A 48 9.56 0.89 -17.19
N LEU A 49 8.60 0.19 -16.55
CA LEU A 49 7.17 0.22 -16.92
C LEU A 49 6.55 1.62 -16.80
N TYR A 50 7.15 2.50 -15.99
CA TYR A 50 6.75 3.90 -15.92
C TYR A 50 6.86 4.61 -17.28
N ARG A 51 7.74 4.17 -18.18
CA ARG A 51 7.86 4.71 -19.55
C ARG A 51 6.70 4.27 -20.44
N ASP A 52 6.29 3.01 -20.32
CA ASP A 52 5.13 2.46 -21.04
C ASP A 52 3.83 3.12 -20.58
N LEU A 53 3.78 3.53 -19.31
CA LEU A 53 2.70 4.35 -18.75
C LEU A 53 2.78 5.84 -19.15
N GLY A 54 3.76 6.23 -19.99
CA GLY A 54 3.89 7.58 -20.53
C GLY A 54 4.64 8.59 -19.65
N PHE A 55 5.32 8.14 -18.58
CA PHE A 55 6.07 9.02 -17.70
C PHE A 55 7.54 9.14 -18.13
N ALA A 56 8.01 10.38 -18.23
CA ALA A 56 9.39 10.68 -18.62
C ALA A 56 10.43 10.27 -17.55
N SER A 57 10.02 10.10 -16.29
CA SER A 57 10.89 9.58 -15.23
C SER A 57 10.07 8.96 -14.10
N ILE A 58 10.71 8.09 -13.31
CA ILE A 58 10.09 7.45 -12.15
C ILE A 58 9.63 8.48 -11.09
N GLN A 59 10.32 9.61 -10.98
CA GLN A 59 9.97 10.68 -10.05
C GLN A 59 8.65 11.35 -10.43
N ILE A 60 8.37 11.51 -11.73
CA ILE A 60 7.11 12.05 -12.24
C ILE A 60 5.99 11.03 -11.99
N TYR A 61 6.24 9.74 -12.28
CA TYR A 61 5.30 8.66 -11.98
C TYR A 61 4.92 8.62 -10.49
N ALA A 62 5.92 8.63 -9.59
CA ALA A 62 5.70 8.60 -8.15
C ALA A 62 4.93 9.82 -7.62
N GLN A 63 5.19 11.01 -8.17
CA GLN A 63 4.50 12.24 -7.76
C GLN A 63 3.07 12.32 -8.32
N LYS A 64 2.86 11.95 -9.58
CA LYS A 64 1.56 12.09 -10.25
C LYS A 64 0.58 10.97 -9.90
N GLU A 65 1.03 9.72 -9.90
CA GLU A 65 0.15 8.55 -9.76
C GLU A 65 0.07 8.04 -8.33
N LEU A 66 1.20 8.02 -7.61
CA LEU A 66 1.26 7.42 -6.27
C LEU A 66 1.03 8.44 -5.16
N GLY A 67 0.93 9.72 -5.49
CA GLY A 67 0.72 10.78 -4.51
C GLY A 67 1.82 10.83 -3.44
N PHE A 68 3.02 10.29 -3.73
CA PHE A 68 4.22 10.49 -2.90
C PHE A 68 4.56 11.97 -2.98
N SER A 69 3.85 12.76 -2.17
CA SER A 69 4.05 14.18 -2.04
C SER A 69 5.48 14.42 -1.60
N LYS A 70 6.17 15.30 -2.32
CA LYS A 70 7.37 15.96 -1.83
C LYS A 70 7.02 16.51 -0.45
N THR A 71 7.56 15.89 0.59
CA THR A 71 7.67 16.53 1.90
C THR A 71 8.44 17.81 1.64
N LYS A 72 7.71 18.92 1.62
CA LYS A 72 8.27 20.25 1.60
C LYS A 72 8.86 20.44 2.99
N THR A 73 10.19 20.41 3.05
CA THR A 73 10.96 20.88 4.21
C THR A 73 10.59 22.33 4.52
#